data_AF-A0A6B1D2B1-F1
#
_entry.id   AF-A0A6B1D2B1-F1
#
_cell.length_a   1.000
_cell.length_b   1.000
_cell.length_c   1.000
_cell.angle_alpha   90.00
_cell.angle_beta   90.00
_cell.angle_gamma   90.00
#
_symmetry.space_group_name_H-M   'P 1'
#
loop_
_entity.id
_entity.type
_entity.pdbx_description
1 polymer ?
#
loop_
_entity_poly.entity_id
_entity_poly.type
_entity_poly.pdbx_seq_one_letter_code
_entity_poly.pdbx_strand_id
1 'polypeptide(L)'
;MTPLQLGIIGCGTIGAAHAHAAAASEQIDLVAVADVQRALAEKIAAARTVETVYNSGAELLADARVEAVVLALPASFRIELGLQALQAGKHLLTEKPVARSAGEVRQLISVQGDRVAACCSSRFHFLESNQTVADWVARGEMGALRVLRCRVIFPAGPAPETTPPAWRLSRELNGGGILVNWGCYDLDYLLGISGWQLRPQTVLAQSWRVPATFADAVAPESDGETHIAGLVRCAGGTVLTYERGEYAAAQAEASWEVIGEIGSLRLRMTPAPEKENLQFEATRAEGTISRTLWSGSDSYNDIHRGLLEDFATAVRTGRPPKTTLAQALLVQQITDAMYRSAQTGEAVEISSI
;
A
#
# COMPACT_ATOMS: atom_id res chain seq x y z
N MET A 1 -25.54 11.31 2.08
CA MET A 1 -24.67 12.26 1.36
C MET A 1 -24.82 11.98 -0.13
N THR A 2 -24.69 12.96 -1.02
CA THR A 2 -24.72 12.71 -2.47
C THR A 2 -23.56 11.79 -2.86
N PRO A 3 -23.78 10.67 -3.56
CA PRO A 3 -22.72 9.74 -3.96
C PRO A 3 -21.61 10.42 -4.77
N LEU A 4 -20.37 9.98 -4.63
CA LEU A 4 -19.23 10.45 -5.42
C LEU A 4 -19.26 9.86 -6.83
N GLN A 5 -19.32 10.70 -7.86
CA GLN A 5 -19.28 10.27 -9.24
C GLN A 5 -17.84 9.88 -9.62
N LEU A 6 -17.57 8.57 -9.62
CA LEU A 6 -16.26 7.97 -9.74
C LEU A 6 -16.04 7.43 -11.16
N GLY A 7 -14.84 7.67 -11.71
CA GLY A 7 -14.34 6.95 -12.87
C GLY A 7 -13.20 5.99 -12.52
N ILE A 8 -13.04 4.90 -13.26
CA ILE A 8 -11.90 3.98 -13.12
C ILE A 8 -11.11 3.92 -14.42
N ILE A 9 -9.80 4.18 -14.35
CA ILE A 9 -8.87 4.05 -15.46
C ILE A 9 -7.95 2.85 -15.20
N GLY A 10 -8.01 1.85 -16.08
CA GLY A 10 -7.40 0.53 -15.89
C GLY A 10 -8.42 -0.48 -15.37
N CYS A 11 -8.86 -1.39 -16.24
CA CYS A 11 -9.94 -2.35 -16.04
C CYS A 11 -9.41 -3.80 -15.91
N GLY A 12 -8.14 -3.97 -15.58
CA GLY A 12 -7.56 -5.26 -15.20
C GLY A 12 -8.08 -5.77 -13.84
N THR A 13 -7.41 -6.76 -13.27
CA THR A 13 -7.84 -7.43 -12.02
C THR A 13 -8.15 -6.45 -10.88
N ILE A 14 -7.30 -5.45 -10.66
CA ILE A 14 -7.48 -4.46 -9.58
C ILE A 14 -8.57 -3.44 -9.91
N GLY A 15 -8.68 -3.02 -11.17
CA GLY A 15 -9.78 -2.17 -11.64
C GLY A 15 -11.15 -2.83 -11.42
N ALA A 16 -11.25 -4.13 -11.72
CA ALA A 16 -12.46 -4.91 -11.46
C ALA A 16 -12.79 -5.03 -9.97
N ALA A 17 -11.78 -5.14 -9.10
CA ALA A 17 -11.97 -5.14 -7.64
C ALA A 17 -12.50 -3.79 -7.13
N HIS A 18 -11.96 -2.68 -7.63
CA HIS A 18 -12.47 -1.34 -7.31
C HIS A 18 -13.89 -1.13 -7.83
N ALA A 19 -14.20 -1.57 -9.05
CA ALA A 19 -15.55 -1.50 -9.58
C ALA A 19 -16.54 -2.36 -8.78
N HIS A 20 -16.09 -3.51 -8.29
CA HIS A 20 -16.88 -4.35 -7.38
C HIS A 20 -17.18 -3.63 -6.06
N ALA A 21 -16.15 -3.03 -5.45
CA ALA A 21 -16.29 -2.30 -4.19
C ALA A 21 -17.14 -1.04 -4.33
N ALA A 22 -17.00 -0.30 -5.43
CA ALA A 22 -17.83 0.87 -5.75
C ALA A 22 -19.31 0.49 -5.85
N ALA A 23 -19.64 -0.59 -6.56
CA ALA A 23 -21.02 -1.07 -6.69
C ALA A 23 -21.64 -1.58 -5.36
N ALA A 24 -20.80 -1.86 -4.36
CA ALA A 24 -21.24 -2.32 -3.04
C ALA A 24 -21.39 -1.18 -2.02
N SER A 25 -21.23 0.09 -2.43
CA SER A 25 -21.32 1.25 -1.55
C SER A 25 -22.33 2.28 -2.05
N GLU A 26 -23.20 2.76 -1.17
CA GLU A 26 -24.14 3.84 -1.48
C GLU A 26 -23.46 5.23 -1.54
N GLN A 27 -22.19 5.34 -1.16
CA GLN A 27 -21.44 6.60 -1.19
C GLN A 27 -20.78 6.88 -2.54
N ILE A 28 -20.86 5.96 -3.49
CA ILE A 28 -20.11 5.98 -4.75
C ILE A 28 -21.07 5.66 -5.89
N ASP A 29 -20.96 6.43 -6.97
CA ASP A 29 -21.64 6.15 -8.23
C ASP A 29 -20.56 5.97 -9.30
N LEU A 30 -20.42 4.75 -9.85
CA LEU A 30 -19.42 4.44 -10.87
C LEU A 30 -19.97 4.82 -12.25
N VAL A 31 -19.62 6.01 -12.73
CA VAL A 31 -20.23 6.61 -13.93
C VAL A 31 -19.46 6.32 -15.22
N ALA A 32 -18.17 6.00 -15.12
CA ALA A 32 -17.33 5.75 -16.27
C ALA A 32 -16.19 4.79 -15.99
N VAL A 33 -15.81 4.01 -17.01
CA VAL A 33 -14.60 3.17 -16.99
C VAL A 33 -13.79 3.37 -18.27
N ALA A 34 -12.48 3.27 -18.18
CA ALA A 34 -11.57 3.40 -19.31
C ALA A 34 -10.49 2.32 -19.28
N ASP A 35 -10.22 1.72 -20.44
CA ASP A 35 -9.06 0.86 -20.67
C ASP A 35 -8.66 0.92 -22.15
N VAL A 36 -7.36 0.85 -22.41
CA VAL A 36 -6.83 0.73 -23.78
C VAL A 36 -7.25 -0.58 -24.44
N GLN A 37 -7.49 -1.62 -23.63
CA GLN A 37 -8.14 -2.86 -24.03
C GLN A 37 -9.65 -2.74 -23.76
N ARG A 38 -10.38 -2.17 -24.71
CA ARG A 38 -11.82 -1.90 -24.60
C ARG A 38 -12.66 -3.06 -24.03
N ALA A 39 -12.34 -4.30 -24.40
CA ALA A 39 -13.01 -5.50 -23.90
C ALA A 39 -12.98 -5.65 -22.37
N LEU A 40 -11.90 -5.20 -21.70
CA LEU A 40 -11.81 -5.19 -20.24
C LEU A 40 -12.78 -4.17 -19.62
N ALA A 41 -12.87 -2.98 -20.20
CA ALA A 41 -13.78 -1.93 -19.76
C ALA A 41 -15.25 -2.32 -20.00
N GLU A 42 -15.56 -2.91 -21.16
CA GLU A 42 -16.90 -3.44 -21.48
C GLU A 42 -17.32 -4.57 -20.51
N LYS A 43 -16.38 -5.44 -20.11
CA LYS A 43 -16.65 -6.48 -19.12
C LYS A 43 -17.05 -5.89 -17.77
N ILE A 44 -16.36 -4.84 -17.30
CA ILE A 44 -16.72 -4.15 -16.05
C ILE A 44 -18.07 -3.45 -16.22
N ALA A 45 -18.27 -2.71 -17.31
CA ALA A 45 -19.49 -1.97 -17.57
C ALA A 45 -20.73 -2.88 -17.62
N ALA A 46 -20.64 -4.03 -18.29
CA ALA A 46 -21.71 -5.02 -18.33
C ALA A 46 -22.01 -5.62 -16.95
N ALA A 47 -20.97 -5.93 -16.16
CA ALA A 47 -21.12 -6.56 -14.85
C ALA A 47 -21.62 -5.60 -13.74
N ARG A 48 -21.48 -4.29 -13.94
CA ARG A 48 -21.75 -3.25 -12.93
C ARG A 48 -22.74 -2.20 -13.38
N THR A 49 -23.29 -2.34 -14.59
CA THR A 49 -24.24 -1.39 -15.20
C THR A 49 -23.67 0.02 -15.29
N VAL A 50 -22.38 0.14 -15.64
CA VAL A 50 -21.74 1.45 -15.89
C VAL A 50 -22.17 1.94 -17.26
N GLU A 51 -22.68 3.16 -17.33
CA GLU A 51 -23.26 3.71 -18.56
C GLU A 51 -22.23 4.01 -19.64
N THR A 52 -20.99 4.36 -19.26
CA THR A 52 -20.00 4.92 -20.18
C THR A 52 -18.67 4.18 -20.15
N VAL A 53 -18.21 3.78 -21.35
CA VAL A 53 -16.91 3.13 -21.59
C VAL A 53 -16.09 4.01 -22.52
N TYR A 54 -14.88 4.36 -22.07
CA TYR A 54 -13.89 5.12 -22.84
C TYR A 54 -12.72 4.23 -23.28
N ASN A 55 -12.05 4.61 -24.37
CA ASN A 55 -10.88 3.89 -24.88
C ASN A 55 -9.55 4.48 -24.34
N SER A 56 -9.62 5.63 -23.66
CA SER A 56 -8.44 6.26 -23.05
C SER A 56 -8.79 6.95 -21.73
N GLY A 57 -7.78 7.09 -20.87
CA GLY A 57 -7.90 7.86 -19.64
C GLY A 57 -8.21 9.34 -19.92
N ALA A 58 -7.63 9.91 -20.99
CA ALA A 58 -7.86 11.31 -21.36
C ALA A 58 -9.34 11.60 -21.70
N GLU A 59 -10.01 10.70 -22.43
CA GLU A 59 -11.45 10.81 -22.72
C GLU A 59 -12.29 10.80 -21.44
N LEU A 60 -11.98 9.89 -20.49
CA LEU A 60 -12.67 9.82 -19.20
C LEU A 60 -12.43 11.08 -18.37
N LEU A 61 -11.20 11.62 -18.35
CA LEU A 61 -10.87 12.84 -17.62
C LEU A 61 -11.58 14.09 -18.17
N ALA A 62 -11.95 14.09 -19.46
CA ALA A 62 -12.73 15.14 -20.08
C ALA A 62 -14.23 15.09 -19.77
N ASP A 63 -14.73 13.98 -19.20
CA ASP A 63 -16.13 13.86 -18.80
C ASP A 63 -16.45 14.74 -17.60
N ALA A 64 -17.37 15.69 -17.77
CA ALA A 64 -17.79 16.62 -16.72
C ALA A 64 -18.55 15.94 -15.57
N ARG A 65 -19.12 14.75 -15.78
CA ARG A 65 -19.81 13.96 -14.74
C ARG A 65 -18.83 13.35 -13.74
N VAL A 66 -17.61 13.04 -14.17
CA VAL A 66 -16.59 12.42 -13.31
C VAL A 66 -16.05 13.45 -12.33
N GLU A 67 -16.21 13.24 -11.03
CA GLU A 67 -15.64 14.10 -9.98
C GLU A 67 -14.27 13.59 -9.51
N ALA A 68 -14.10 12.27 -9.52
CA ALA A 68 -12.90 11.61 -9.02
C ALA A 68 -12.51 10.41 -9.89
N VAL A 69 -11.22 10.04 -9.87
CA VAL A 69 -10.73 8.87 -10.60
C VAL A 69 -9.93 7.92 -9.72
N VAL A 70 -10.09 6.62 -9.98
CA VAL A 70 -9.15 5.58 -9.54
C VAL A 70 -8.22 5.21 -10.69
N LEU A 71 -6.90 5.29 -10.44
CA LEU A 71 -5.89 4.83 -11.39
C LEU A 71 -5.42 3.42 -11.00
N ALA A 72 -5.82 2.40 -11.76
CA ALA A 72 -5.51 0.99 -11.54
C ALA A 72 -4.62 0.40 -12.64
N LEU A 73 -3.53 1.11 -12.95
CA LEU A 73 -2.53 0.79 -13.97
C LEU A 73 -1.14 0.56 -13.34
N PRO A 74 -0.15 0.01 -14.08
CA PRO A 74 1.25 0.00 -13.61
C PRO A 74 1.77 1.40 -13.25
N ALA A 75 2.70 1.49 -12.29
CA ALA A 75 3.13 2.77 -11.70
C ALA A 75 3.68 3.77 -12.74
N SER A 76 4.43 3.29 -13.74
CA SER A 76 4.99 4.13 -14.81
C SER A 76 3.95 4.95 -15.58
N PHE A 77 2.71 4.45 -15.72
CA PHE A 77 1.65 5.14 -16.45
C PHE A 77 0.78 6.03 -15.56
N ARG A 78 0.82 5.82 -14.24
CA ARG A 78 -0.08 6.51 -13.30
C ARG A 78 0.31 7.94 -13.00
N ILE A 79 1.60 8.29 -13.08
CA ILE A 79 2.05 9.64 -12.73
C ILE A 79 1.54 10.67 -13.73
N GLU A 80 1.75 10.44 -15.03
CA GLU A 80 1.28 11.36 -16.05
C GLU A 80 -0.25 11.52 -16.01
N LEU A 81 -0.99 10.41 -15.95
CA LEU A 81 -2.45 10.45 -15.82
C LEU A 81 -2.92 11.09 -14.51
N GLY A 82 -2.19 10.90 -13.40
CA GLY A 82 -2.51 11.51 -12.12
C GLY A 82 -2.34 13.03 -12.14
N LEU A 83 -1.27 13.52 -12.78
CA LEU A 83 -1.08 14.96 -13.01
C LEU A 83 -2.20 15.52 -13.88
N GLN A 84 -2.54 14.86 -15.00
CA GLN A 84 -3.64 15.26 -15.87
C GLN A 84 -4.97 15.29 -15.12
N ALA A 85 -5.25 14.29 -14.27
CA ALA A 85 -6.48 14.22 -13.48
C ALA A 85 -6.60 15.40 -12.51
N LEU A 86 -5.54 15.67 -11.74
CA LEU A 86 -5.52 16.78 -10.79
C LEU A 86 -5.63 18.14 -11.51
N GLN A 87 -4.94 18.32 -12.64
CA GLN A 87 -5.02 19.53 -13.47
C GLN A 87 -6.40 19.73 -14.10
N ALA A 88 -7.09 18.64 -14.47
CA ALA A 88 -8.49 18.66 -14.91
C ALA A 88 -9.48 18.90 -13.76
N GLY A 89 -8.98 19.14 -12.54
CA GLY A 89 -9.79 19.42 -11.36
C GLY A 89 -10.49 18.20 -10.78
N LYS A 90 -10.03 16.98 -11.09
CA LYS A 90 -10.57 15.74 -10.52
C LYS A 90 -9.90 15.39 -9.20
N HIS A 91 -10.61 14.73 -8.30
CA HIS A 91 -10.00 14.05 -7.15
C HIS A 91 -9.29 12.77 -7.59
N LEU A 92 -8.23 12.37 -6.89
CA LEU A 92 -7.36 11.28 -7.32
C LEU A 92 -7.21 10.20 -6.25
N LEU A 93 -7.51 8.94 -6.60
CA LEU A 93 -7.10 7.77 -5.83
C LEU A 93 -6.18 6.91 -6.71
N THR A 94 -4.90 6.80 -6.36
CA THR A 94 -3.91 6.08 -7.16
C THR A 94 -3.53 4.75 -6.51
N GLU A 95 -3.35 3.70 -7.31
CA GLU A 95 -2.90 2.40 -6.81
C GLU A 95 -1.50 2.44 -6.16
N LYS A 96 -1.07 1.31 -5.61
CA LYS A 96 0.28 1.17 -5.04
C LYS A 96 1.25 0.49 -6.04
N PRO A 97 2.56 0.76 -5.94
CA PRO A 97 3.17 1.87 -5.17
C PRO A 97 2.67 3.22 -5.71
N VAL A 98 2.61 4.27 -4.89
CA VAL A 98 2.03 5.56 -5.34
C VAL A 98 2.67 6.08 -6.63
N ALA A 99 3.98 5.84 -6.78
CA ALA A 99 4.83 6.24 -7.88
C ALA A 99 6.05 5.30 -7.97
N ARG A 100 7.00 5.60 -8.87
CA ARG A 100 8.30 4.91 -8.93
C ARG A 100 9.37 5.55 -8.05
N SER A 101 9.17 6.81 -7.64
CA SER A 101 10.10 7.54 -6.78
C SER A 101 9.38 8.62 -5.95
N ALA A 102 10.01 9.06 -4.87
CA ALA A 102 9.52 10.15 -4.03
C ALA A 102 9.40 11.46 -4.82
N GLY A 103 10.27 11.68 -5.81
CA GLY A 103 10.21 12.83 -6.71
C GLY A 103 8.88 12.90 -7.49
N GLU A 104 8.42 11.77 -8.01
CA GLU A 104 7.14 11.69 -8.72
C GLU A 104 5.94 11.90 -7.79
N VAL A 105 6.00 11.42 -6.54
CA VAL A 105 4.95 11.71 -5.54
C VAL A 105 4.88 13.20 -5.22
N ARG A 106 6.03 13.88 -5.12
CA ARG A 106 6.08 15.34 -4.93
C ARG A 106 5.46 16.09 -6.10
N GLN A 107 5.60 15.60 -7.33
CA GLN A 107 4.93 16.20 -8.49
C GLN A 107 3.41 16.16 -8.32
N LEU A 108 2.84 15.01 -7.94
CA LEU A 108 1.40 14.90 -7.66
C LEU A 108 0.96 15.86 -6.55
N ILE A 109 1.69 15.89 -5.43
CA ILE A 109 1.40 16.81 -4.31
C ILE A 109 1.46 18.28 -4.77
N SER A 110 2.42 18.64 -5.63
CA SER A 110 2.60 20.02 -6.09
C SER A 110 1.44 20.56 -6.93
N VAL A 111 0.69 19.67 -7.60
CA VAL A 111 -0.45 20.06 -8.45
C VAL A 111 -1.81 19.73 -7.84
N GLN A 112 -1.87 19.05 -6.69
CA GLN A 112 -3.15 18.60 -6.10
C GLN A 112 -4.07 19.77 -5.71
N GLY A 113 -3.50 20.92 -5.32
CA GLY A 113 -4.27 22.07 -4.83
C GLY A 113 -5.25 21.68 -3.72
N ASP A 114 -6.52 22.07 -3.87
CA ASP A 114 -7.60 21.72 -2.94
C ASP A 114 -8.25 20.34 -3.23
N ARG A 115 -7.72 19.57 -4.19
CA ARG A 115 -8.24 18.25 -4.49
C ARG A 115 -7.73 17.23 -3.47
N VAL A 116 -8.66 16.42 -2.96
CA VAL A 116 -8.35 15.17 -2.27
C VAL A 116 -7.56 14.24 -3.21
N ALA A 117 -6.35 13.89 -2.79
CA ALA A 117 -5.50 12.92 -3.45
C ALA A 117 -4.99 11.87 -2.44
N ALA A 118 -5.10 10.59 -2.81
CA ALA A 118 -4.91 9.46 -1.92
C ALA A 118 -4.21 8.28 -2.61
N CYS A 119 -3.61 7.38 -1.82
CA CYS A 119 -3.01 6.14 -2.29
C CYS A 119 -3.75 4.91 -1.73
N CYS A 120 -3.81 3.85 -2.53
CA CYS A 120 -4.40 2.59 -2.09
C CYS A 120 -3.48 1.70 -1.22
N SER A 121 -2.27 2.15 -0.84
CA SER A 121 -1.35 1.37 0.00
C SER A 121 -1.86 1.15 1.42
N SER A 122 -2.67 2.05 1.96
CA SER A 122 -3.13 1.96 3.36
C SER A 122 -4.44 1.21 3.54
N ARG A 123 -4.87 0.41 2.55
CA ARG A 123 -6.18 -0.26 2.58
C ARG A 123 -6.40 -1.18 3.79
N PHE A 124 -5.32 -1.64 4.43
CA PHE A 124 -5.41 -2.43 5.68
C PHE A 124 -5.77 -1.58 6.91
N HIS A 125 -5.70 -0.24 6.85
CA HIS A 125 -6.16 0.67 7.91
C HIS A 125 -7.65 0.59 8.17
N PHE A 126 -8.42 0.12 7.18
CA PHE A 126 -9.86 0.00 7.28
C PHE A 126 -10.32 -1.29 7.95
N LEU A 127 -9.41 -2.22 8.23
CA LEU A 127 -9.73 -3.44 8.99
C LEU A 127 -9.95 -3.11 10.47
N GLU A 128 -10.97 -3.72 11.08
CA GLU A 128 -11.29 -3.55 12.50
C GLU A 128 -10.12 -3.99 13.39
N SER A 129 -9.47 -5.09 13.01
CA SER A 129 -8.28 -5.59 13.69
C SER A 129 -7.15 -4.55 13.72
N ASN A 130 -7.03 -3.72 12.70
CA ASN A 130 -6.01 -2.69 12.61
C ASN A 130 -6.39 -1.44 13.39
N GLN A 131 -7.66 -1.01 13.30
CA GLN A 131 -8.18 0.12 14.07
C GLN A 131 -8.04 -0.13 15.58
N THR A 132 -8.36 -1.35 16.03
CA THR A 132 -8.20 -1.76 17.43
C THR A 132 -6.75 -1.64 17.91
N VAL A 133 -5.80 -2.09 17.09
CA VAL A 133 -4.36 -1.98 17.39
C VAL A 133 -3.90 -0.53 17.42
N ALA A 134 -4.30 0.28 16.43
CA ALA A 134 -3.95 1.69 16.37
C ALA A 134 -4.49 2.47 17.59
N ASP A 135 -5.73 2.23 18.00
CA ASP A 135 -6.34 2.85 19.17
C ASP A 135 -5.64 2.43 20.48
N TRP A 136 -5.19 1.18 20.55
CA TRP A 136 -4.46 0.69 21.72
C TRP A 136 -3.05 1.27 21.80
N VAL A 137 -2.32 1.35 20.68
CA VAL A 137 -1.03 2.04 20.60
C VAL A 137 -1.19 3.53 20.95
N ALA A 138 -2.25 4.19 20.46
CA ALA A 138 -2.53 5.59 20.74
C ALA A 138 -2.83 5.88 22.23
N ARG A 139 -3.36 4.90 22.96
CA ARG A 139 -3.58 4.98 24.42
C ARG A 139 -2.29 4.94 25.24
N GLY A 140 -1.14 4.61 24.62
CA GLY A 140 0.16 4.61 25.28
C GLY A 140 0.38 3.44 26.24
N GLU A 141 -0.45 2.39 26.16
CA GLU A 141 -0.40 1.23 27.07
C GLU A 141 0.88 0.39 26.95
N MET A 142 1.69 0.61 25.89
CA MET A 142 3.01 -0.01 25.71
C MET A 142 4.18 0.84 26.23
N GLY A 143 3.92 2.06 26.70
CA GLY A 143 4.97 3.06 26.90
C GLY A 143 5.63 3.48 25.58
N ALA A 144 6.88 3.94 25.64
CA ALA A 144 7.60 4.38 24.44
C ALA A 144 7.87 3.22 23.46
N LEU A 145 7.56 3.42 22.17
CA LEU A 145 7.83 2.44 21.11
C LEU A 145 9.34 2.29 20.89
N ARG A 146 9.83 1.05 20.92
CA ARG A 146 11.26 0.72 20.78
C ARG A 146 11.57 0.07 19.42
N VAL A 147 10.82 -0.96 19.06
CA VAL A 147 11.04 -1.71 17.81
C VAL A 147 9.72 -1.97 17.09
N LEU A 148 9.69 -1.71 15.80
CA LEU A 148 8.65 -2.22 14.90
C LEU A 148 9.31 -3.21 13.94
N ARG A 149 8.76 -4.42 13.85
CA ARG A 149 9.32 -5.50 13.03
C ARG A 149 8.32 -5.93 11.98
N CYS A 150 8.83 -6.13 10.77
CA CYS A 150 8.16 -6.87 9.71
C CYS A 150 9.17 -7.86 9.14
N ARG A 151 8.86 -9.16 9.22
CA ARG A 151 9.57 -10.23 8.54
C ARG A 151 8.57 -11.08 7.79
N VAL A 152 8.61 -11.02 6.46
CA VAL A 152 7.69 -11.78 5.59
C VAL A 152 8.46 -12.48 4.50
N ILE A 153 8.65 -13.78 4.65
CA ILE A 153 9.40 -14.62 3.73
C ILE A 153 8.46 -15.66 3.13
N PHE A 154 8.38 -15.68 1.81
CA PHE A 154 7.69 -16.73 1.06
C PHE A 154 8.71 -17.63 0.34
N PRO A 155 8.62 -18.96 0.51
CA PRO A 155 9.48 -19.89 -0.21
C PRO A 155 9.26 -19.77 -1.71
N ALA A 156 10.28 -20.16 -2.48
CA ALA A 156 10.06 -20.49 -3.88
C ALA A 156 9.09 -21.68 -3.99
N GLY A 157 8.03 -21.51 -4.79
CA GLY A 157 7.14 -22.59 -5.19
C GLY A 157 7.65 -23.33 -6.43
N PRO A 158 6.89 -24.31 -6.94
CA PRO A 158 7.14 -24.84 -8.28
C PRO A 158 7.09 -23.72 -9.32
N ALA A 159 7.77 -23.91 -10.45
CA ALA A 159 7.67 -22.99 -11.58
C ALA A 159 6.18 -22.81 -11.96
N PRO A 160 5.71 -21.56 -12.11
CA PRO A 160 4.31 -21.32 -12.39
C PRO A 160 3.97 -21.77 -13.81
N GLU A 161 2.75 -22.26 -14.03
CA GLU A 161 2.25 -22.58 -15.38
C GLU A 161 2.19 -21.35 -16.28
N THR A 162 2.00 -20.17 -15.68
CA THR A 162 2.01 -18.88 -16.37
C THR A 162 2.98 -17.95 -15.67
N THR A 163 3.98 -17.46 -16.40
CA THR A 163 4.94 -16.50 -15.88
C THR A 163 4.25 -15.22 -15.43
N PRO A 164 4.55 -14.69 -14.22
CA PRO A 164 4.03 -13.41 -13.79
C PRO A 164 4.38 -12.29 -14.77
N PRO A 165 3.54 -11.25 -14.90
CA PRO A 165 3.83 -10.12 -15.78
C PRO A 165 5.16 -9.44 -15.44
N ALA A 166 5.95 -9.13 -16.47
CA ALA A 166 7.29 -8.55 -16.33
C ALA A 166 7.34 -7.24 -15.54
N TRP A 167 6.29 -6.41 -15.66
CA TRP A 167 6.20 -5.15 -14.93
C TRP A 167 6.34 -5.32 -13.41
N ARG A 168 5.94 -6.48 -12.86
CA ARG A 168 5.94 -6.72 -11.42
C ARG A 168 7.33 -6.65 -10.81
N LEU A 169 8.34 -7.15 -11.51
CA LEU A 169 9.74 -7.13 -11.07
C LEU A 169 10.57 -6.25 -11.99
N SER A 170 10.03 -5.09 -12.36
CA SER A 170 10.70 -4.10 -13.22
C SER A 170 10.91 -2.79 -12.48
N ARG A 171 12.16 -2.32 -12.40
CA ARG A 171 12.50 -1.00 -11.86
C ARG A 171 11.93 0.12 -12.71
N GLU A 172 12.00 -0.03 -14.03
CA GLU A 172 11.48 0.96 -14.97
C GLU A 172 9.95 1.13 -14.87
N LEU A 173 9.21 0.02 -14.84
CA LEU A 173 7.75 0.03 -14.90
C LEU A 173 7.08 0.20 -13.52
N ASN A 174 7.74 -0.24 -12.45
CA ASN A 174 7.14 -0.33 -11.12
C ASN A 174 7.95 0.38 -10.02
N GLY A 175 9.17 0.84 -10.30
CA GLY A 175 10.08 1.43 -9.31
C GLY A 175 10.95 0.41 -8.58
N GLY A 176 10.68 -0.88 -8.75
CA GLY A 176 11.43 -1.98 -8.13
C GLY A 176 10.63 -3.26 -8.03
N GLY A 177 11.13 -4.20 -7.23
CA GLY A 177 10.52 -5.51 -7.05
C GLY A 177 9.66 -5.61 -5.79
N ILE A 178 9.98 -6.58 -4.93
CA ILE A 178 9.12 -6.96 -3.80
C ILE A 178 8.90 -5.81 -2.79
N LEU A 179 9.88 -4.91 -2.63
CA LEU A 179 9.77 -3.80 -1.67
C LEU A 179 8.66 -2.83 -2.07
N VAL A 180 8.58 -2.41 -3.33
CA VAL A 180 7.53 -1.49 -3.79
C VAL A 180 6.21 -2.21 -4.06
N ASN A 181 6.25 -3.52 -4.33
CA ASN A 181 5.03 -4.31 -4.51
C ASN A 181 4.28 -4.59 -3.22
N TRP A 182 5.00 -4.95 -2.16
CA TRP A 182 4.43 -5.38 -0.89
C TRP A 182 4.96 -4.60 0.31
N GLY A 183 6.22 -4.18 0.30
CA GLY A 183 6.79 -3.36 1.36
C GLY A 183 6.12 -2.01 1.54
N CYS A 184 5.53 -1.43 0.48
CA CYS A 184 4.69 -0.24 0.64
C CYS A 184 3.49 -0.48 1.57
N TYR A 185 2.87 -1.67 1.53
CA TYR A 185 1.80 -2.04 2.48
C TYR A 185 2.36 -2.23 3.90
N ASP A 186 3.50 -2.92 4.02
CA ASP A 186 4.08 -3.22 5.32
C ASP A 186 4.50 -1.95 6.07
N LEU A 187 5.21 -1.06 5.38
CA LEU A 187 5.67 0.20 5.94
C LEU A 187 4.49 1.11 6.28
N ASP A 188 3.51 1.20 5.38
CA ASP A 188 2.29 1.96 5.60
C ASP A 188 1.49 1.42 6.80
N TYR A 189 1.36 0.09 6.93
CA TYR A 189 0.71 -0.55 8.07
C TYR A 189 1.43 -0.23 9.39
N LEU A 190 2.75 -0.41 9.45
CA LEU A 190 3.56 -0.14 10.64
C LEU A 190 3.55 1.34 11.05
N LEU A 191 3.66 2.26 10.07
CA LEU A 191 3.56 3.69 10.33
C LEU A 191 2.13 4.08 10.73
N GLY A 192 1.12 3.47 10.12
CA GLY A 192 -0.29 3.66 10.40
C GLY A 192 -0.67 3.31 11.84
N ILE A 193 -0.32 2.11 12.31
CA ILE A 193 -0.60 1.68 13.70
C ILE A 193 0.13 2.53 14.74
N SER A 194 1.25 3.15 14.37
CA SER A 194 1.96 4.11 15.22
C SER A 194 1.33 5.52 15.21
N GLY A 195 0.19 5.69 14.53
CA GLY A 195 -0.48 6.98 14.35
C GLY A 195 0.34 7.98 13.55
N TRP A 196 1.23 7.51 12.66
CA TRP A 196 2.17 8.34 11.89
C TRP A 196 3.04 9.26 12.75
N GLN A 197 3.31 8.87 14.00
CA GLN A 197 4.12 9.65 14.95
C GLN A 197 5.63 9.40 14.77
N LEU A 198 6.00 8.27 14.18
CA LEU A 198 7.41 7.96 13.90
C LEU A 198 8.01 8.98 12.92
N ARG A 199 9.29 9.28 13.11
CA ARG A 199 10.06 10.18 12.24
C ARG A 199 11.30 9.45 11.75
N PRO A 200 11.18 8.61 10.69
CA PRO A 200 12.32 7.96 10.06
C PRO A 200 13.43 8.95 9.68
N GLN A 201 14.69 8.62 9.97
CA GLN A 201 15.85 9.48 9.69
C GLN A 201 16.85 8.78 8.78
N THR A 202 17.35 7.61 9.20
CA THR A 202 18.45 6.93 8.51
C THR A 202 18.08 5.49 8.19
N VAL A 203 18.48 5.01 7.01
CA VAL A 203 18.25 3.65 6.52
C VAL A 203 19.58 2.96 6.24
N LEU A 204 19.71 1.70 6.64
CA LEU A 204 20.73 0.78 6.11
C LEU A 204 20.04 -0.46 5.58
N ALA A 205 20.28 -0.84 4.32
CA ALA A 205 19.58 -1.95 3.68
C ALA A 205 20.45 -2.70 2.67
N GLN A 206 20.05 -3.94 2.38
CA GLN A 206 20.60 -4.78 1.33
C GLN A 206 19.46 -5.47 0.58
N SER A 207 19.59 -5.58 -0.74
CA SER A 207 18.60 -6.26 -1.58
C SER A 207 19.27 -7.28 -2.51
N TRP A 208 18.50 -8.27 -2.93
CA TRP A 208 18.91 -9.32 -3.85
C TRP A 208 17.81 -9.59 -4.88
N ARG A 209 18.22 -9.79 -6.13
CA ARG A 209 17.33 -10.29 -7.20
C ARG A 209 17.01 -11.77 -6.97
N VAL A 210 16.09 -12.29 -7.77
CA VAL A 210 15.75 -13.71 -7.76
C VAL A 210 17.02 -14.57 -7.83
N PRO A 211 17.16 -15.60 -6.98
CA PRO A 211 18.27 -16.55 -7.08
C PRO A 211 18.26 -17.24 -8.45
N ALA A 212 19.44 -17.53 -9.01
CA ALA A 212 19.56 -18.19 -10.31
C ALA A 212 18.79 -19.52 -10.39
N THR A 213 18.70 -20.25 -9.28
CA THR A 213 17.91 -21.49 -9.13
C THR A 213 16.41 -21.30 -9.40
N PHE A 214 15.89 -20.09 -9.26
CA PHE A 214 14.47 -19.76 -9.42
C PHE A 214 14.22 -18.76 -10.56
N ALA A 215 15.19 -18.58 -11.48
CA ALA A 215 15.07 -17.62 -12.57
C ALA A 215 13.86 -17.90 -13.49
N ASP A 216 13.51 -19.17 -13.70
CA ASP A 216 12.37 -19.59 -14.54
C ASP A 216 11.00 -19.25 -13.91
N ALA A 217 10.97 -18.86 -12.62
CA ALA A 217 9.74 -18.48 -11.93
C ALA A 217 9.34 -17.02 -12.14
N VAL A 218 10.17 -16.24 -12.84
CA VAL A 218 9.96 -14.81 -13.12
C VAL A 218 10.17 -14.51 -14.60
N ALA A 219 9.74 -13.34 -15.05
CA ALA A 219 9.98 -12.92 -16.43
C ALA A 219 11.49 -12.72 -16.68
N PRO A 220 12.05 -13.17 -17.82
CA PRO A 220 13.48 -13.08 -18.12
C PRO A 220 14.09 -11.67 -17.99
N GLU A 221 13.30 -10.63 -18.27
CA GLU A 221 13.66 -9.22 -18.22
C GLU A 221 13.57 -8.59 -16.82
N SER A 222 13.20 -9.36 -15.78
CA SER A 222 12.98 -8.85 -14.42
C SER A 222 14.28 -8.33 -13.78
N ASP A 223 14.38 -7.04 -13.47
CA ASP A 223 15.54 -6.39 -12.82
C ASP A 223 15.28 -5.93 -11.37
N GLY A 224 14.06 -6.13 -10.88
CA GLY A 224 13.65 -5.90 -9.50
C GLY A 224 14.18 -6.94 -8.52
N GLU A 225 14.38 -6.52 -7.28
CA GLU A 225 14.73 -7.37 -6.15
C GLU A 225 13.56 -8.28 -5.74
N THR A 226 13.85 -9.51 -5.32
CA THR A 226 12.84 -10.41 -4.72
C THR A 226 13.06 -10.61 -3.23
N HIS A 227 14.16 -10.08 -2.67
CA HIS A 227 14.44 -10.09 -1.24
C HIS A 227 15.13 -8.79 -0.86
N ILE A 228 14.69 -8.20 0.24
CA ILE A 228 15.32 -7.06 0.88
C ILE A 228 15.32 -7.21 2.40
N ALA A 229 16.41 -6.78 3.03
CA ALA A 229 16.54 -6.65 4.47
C ALA A 229 17.05 -5.23 4.79
N GLY A 230 16.56 -4.62 5.87
CA GLY A 230 17.00 -3.29 6.26
C GLY A 230 16.58 -2.87 7.66
N LEU A 231 17.21 -1.80 8.12
CA LEU A 231 16.98 -1.16 9.39
C LEU A 231 16.73 0.33 9.15
N VAL A 232 15.66 0.85 9.75
CA VAL A 232 15.33 2.28 9.73
C VAL A 232 15.41 2.82 11.15
N ARG A 233 16.27 3.80 11.38
CA ARG A 233 16.34 4.52 12.66
C ARG A 233 15.43 5.74 12.59
N CYS A 234 14.55 5.89 13.57
CA CYS A 234 13.72 7.08 13.74
C CYS A 234 14.33 8.04 14.77
N ALA A 235 13.93 9.31 14.69
CA ALA A 235 14.13 10.25 15.78
C ALA A 235 13.46 9.72 17.05
N GLY A 236 14.09 9.93 18.21
CA GLY A 236 13.62 9.35 19.47
C GLY A 236 14.06 7.91 19.72
N GLY A 237 14.81 7.30 18.80
CA GLY A 237 15.49 6.01 19.01
C GLY A 237 14.67 4.77 18.67
N THR A 238 13.41 4.91 18.25
CA THR A 238 12.63 3.79 17.71
C THR A 238 13.30 3.24 16.44
N VAL A 239 13.32 1.92 16.30
CA VAL A 239 13.92 1.23 15.14
C VAL A 239 12.85 0.41 14.40
N LEU A 240 12.82 0.50 13.07
CA LEU A 240 12.10 -0.46 12.25
C LEU A 240 13.10 -1.50 11.73
N THR A 241 12.86 -2.78 12.01
CA THR A 241 13.59 -3.90 11.39
C THR A 241 12.71 -4.51 10.32
N TYR A 242 13.14 -4.44 9.07
CA TYR A 242 12.35 -4.83 7.92
C TYR A 242 13.04 -5.93 7.14
N GLU A 243 12.32 -7.00 6.82
CA GLU A 243 12.76 -7.99 5.87
C GLU A 243 11.57 -8.56 5.11
N ARG A 244 11.69 -8.60 3.79
CA ARG A 244 10.70 -9.26 2.95
C ARG A 244 11.38 -9.98 1.81
N GLY A 245 10.93 -11.21 1.56
CA GLY A 245 11.45 -12.08 0.53
C GLY A 245 10.35 -12.91 -0.13
N GLU A 246 10.48 -13.12 -1.42
CA GLU A 246 9.75 -14.11 -2.20
C GLU A 246 10.75 -14.88 -3.07
N TYR A 247 10.36 -16.09 -3.49
CA TYR A 247 11.30 -17.04 -4.10
C TYR A 247 12.49 -17.36 -3.18
N ALA A 248 12.25 -17.34 -1.86
CA ALA A 248 13.29 -17.55 -0.88
C ALA A 248 13.64 -19.04 -0.71
N ALA A 249 14.92 -19.32 -0.45
CA ALA A 249 15.38 -20.64 -0.02
C ALA A 249 15.21 -20.80 1.50
N ALA A 250 13.99 -20.54 1.99
CA ALA A 250 13.65 -20.53 3.41
C ALA A 250 12.21 -21.00 3.63
N GLN A 251 11.87 -21.39 4.86
CA GLN A 251 10.48 -21.68 5.22
C GLN A 251 9.62 -20.41 5.16
N ALA A 252 8.32 -20.60 4.94
CA ALA A 252 7.37 -19.50 4.98
C ALA A 252 7.30 -18.91 6.39
N GLU A 253 7.45 -17.60 6.50
CA GLU A 253 7.36 -16.87 7.76
C GLU A 253 6.64 -15.55 7.53
N ALA A 254 5.73 -15.21 8.44
CA ALA A 254 5.04 -13.93 8.41
C ALA A 254 4.90 -13.43 9.85
N SER A 255 5.70 -12.43 10.20
CA SER A 255 5.84 -11.92 11.57
C SER A 255 5.82 -10.40 11.55
N TRP A 256 4.80 -9.82 12.17
CA TRP A 256 4.73 -8.41 12.48
C TRP A 256 4.70 -8.24 13.99
N GLU A 257 5.56 -7.36 14.50
CA GLU A 257 5.67 -7.15 15.94
C GLU A 257 5.93 -5.69 16.26
N VAL A 258 5.31 -5.20 17.33
CA VAL A 258 5.62 -3.90 17.92
C VAL A 258 6.10 -4.16 19.34
N ILE A 259 7.24 -3.60 19.71
CA ILE A 259 7.83 -3.71 21.04
C ILE A 259 7.93 -2.32 21.63
N GLY A 260 7.32 -2.14 22.80
CA GLY A 260 7.38 -0.93 23.59
C GLY A 260 8.23 -1.12 24.85
N GLU A 261 8.11 -0.18 25.77
CA GLU A 261 8.83 -0.19 27.04
C GLU A 261 8.26 -1.21 28.03
N ILE A 262 6.93 -1.36 28.07
CA ILE A 262 6.22 -2.19 29.05
C ILE A 262 5.41 -3.33 28.44
N GLY A 263 5.49 -3.55 27.13
CA GLY A 263 4.82 -4.66 26.45
C GLY A 263 5.16 -4.78 24.96
N SER A 264 4.61 -5.79 24.31
CA SER A 264 4.70 -6.00 22.87
C SER A 264 3.39 -6.49 22.27
N LEU A 265 3.25 -6.36 20.95
CA LEU A 265 2.15 -6.90 20.17
C LEU A 265 2.70 -7.79 19.07
N ARG A 266 2.11 -8.98 18.90
CA ARG A 266 2.21 -9.73 17.65
C ARG A 266 0.98 -9.44 16.81
N LEU A 267 1.24 -9.10 15.56
CA LEU A 267 0.24 -8.60 14.62
C LEU A 267 0.17 -9.49 13.39
N ARG A 268 -0.97 -9.39 12.70
CA ARG A 268 -1.13 -9.90 11.34
C ARG A 268 -1.72 -8.80 10.47
N MET A 269 -0.99 -8.34 9.46
CA MET A 269 -1.49 -7.28 8.58
C MET A 269 -2.66 -7.77 7.70
N THR A 270 -2.51 -8.95 7.10
CA THR A 270 -3.45 -9.43 6.08
C THR A 270 -4.75 -10.01 6.67
N PRO A 271 -5.87 -9.94 5.94
CA PRO A 271 -7.10 -10.63 6.28
C PRO A 271 -6.90 -12.14 6.43
N ALA A 272 -7.61 -12.74 7.39
CA ALA A 272 -7.66 -14.18 7.60
C ALA A 272 -8.90 -14.57 8.43
N PRO A 273 -9.42 -15.80 8.26
CA PRO A 273 -10.38 -16.36 9.20
C PRO A 273 -9.71 -16.55 10.55
N GLU A 274 -10.46 -16.32 11.64
CA GLU A 274 -9.99 -16.52 13.02
C GLU A 274 -8.63 -15.84 13.27
N LYS A 275 -8.51 -14.61 12.77
CA LYS A 275 -7.33 -13.78 12.98
C LYS A 275 -7.30 -13.29 14.42
N GLU A 276 -6.13 -13.32 15.02
CA GLU A 276 -5.89 -12.78 16.35
C GLU A 276 -4.75 -11.77 16.32
N ASN A 277 -4.92 -10.68 17.06
CA ASN A 277 -3.82 -9.80 17.46
C ASN A 277 -3.54 -10.06 18.94
N LEU A 278 -2.31 -10.47 19.24
CA LEU A 278 -1.91 -10.90 20.58
C LEU A 278 -1.07 -9.82 21.23
N GLN A 279 -1.49 -9.39 22.41
CA GLN A 279 -0.73 -8.53 23.30
C GLN A 279 0.08 -9.39 24.27
N PHE A 280 1.32 -8.99 24.48
CA PHE A 280 2.18 -9.53 25.52
C PHE A 280 2.53 -8.42 26.51
N GLU A 281 2.20 -8.64 27.77
CA GLU A 281 2.51 -7.73 28.87
C GLU A 281 3.52 -8.40 29.79
N ALA A 282 4.59 -7.70 30.18
CA ALA A 282 5.56 -8.24 31.12
C ALA A 282 5.24 -7.73 32.53
N THR A 283 4.85 -8.63 33.43
CA THR A 283 4.65 -8.30 34.84
C THR A 283 5.81 -8.83 35.69
N ARG A 284 6.14 -8.11 36.76
CA ARG A 284 7.23 -8.54 37.69
C ARG A 284 6.88 -9.81 38.47
N ALA A 285 5.59 -10.11 38.63
CA ALA A 285 5.11 -11.23 39.43
C ALA A 285 4.90 -12.51 38.61
N GLU A 286 4.43 -12.39 37.37
CA GLU A 286 3.97 -13.51 36.55
C GLU A 286 4.82 -13.74 35.30
N GLY A 287 5.81 -12.87 35.04
CA GLY A 287 6.58 -12.89 33.80
C GLY A 287 5.77 -12.34 32.63
N THR A 288 5.99 -12.86 31.42
CA THR A 288 5.25 -12.44 30.23
C THR A 288 3.90 -13.13 30.15
N ILE A 289 2.82 -12.36 30.21
CA ILE A 289 1.44 -12.83 30.01
C ILE A 289 0.96 -12.47 28.60
N SER A 290 0.19 -13.36 27.98
CA SER A 290 -0.42 -13.14 26.66
C SER A 290 -1.91 -12.87 26.81
N ARG A 291 -2.43 -11.85 26.12
CA ARG A 291 -3.86 -11.51 26.04
C ARG A 291 -4.25 -11.31 24.59
N THR A 292 -5.43 -11.76 24.21
CA THR A 292 -6.00 -11.47 22.89
C THR A 292 -6.58 -10.07 22.91
N LEU A 293 -5.97 -9.14 22.17
CA LEU A 293 -6.44 -7.77 22.05
C LEU A 293 -7.64 -7.68 21.09
N TRP A 294 -7.61 -8.49 20.03
CA TRP A 294 -8.68 -8.60 19.05
C TRP A 294 -8.70 -10.02 18.48
N SER A 295 -9.89 -10.58 18.29
CA SER A 295 -10.12 -11.79 17.51
C SER A 295 -11.35 -11.64 16.64
N GLY A 296 -11.26 -12.15 15.41
CA GLY A 296 -12.36 -12.05 14.46
C GLY A 296 -11.96 -12.46 13.05
N SER A 297 -12.80 -12.09 12.09
CA SER A 297 -12.52 -12.31 10.67
C SER A 297 -12.47 -10.99 9.94
N ASP A 298 -11.37 -10.74 9.24
CA ASP A 298 -11.25 -9.64 8.28
C ASP A 298 -11.47 -10.18 6.85
N SER A 299 -12.02 -9.37 5.95
CA SER A 299 -12.19 -9.73 4.54
C SER A 299 -11.40 -8.82 3.59
N TYR A 300 -10.91 -9.39 2.49
CA TYR A 300 -10.35 -8.62 1.38
C TYR A 300 -11.41 -7.77 0.66
N ASN A 301 -12.71 -8.02 0.84
CA ASN A 301 -13.73 -7.12 0.29
C ASN A 301 -13.80 -5.80 1.07
N ASP A 302 -13.54 -5.84 2.38
CA ASP A 302 -13.69 -4.67 3.26
C ASP A 302 -12.59 -3.64 3.02
N ILE A 303 -11.37 -4.06 2.66
CA ILE A 303 -10.25 -3.14 2.42
C ILE A 303 -10.48 -2.24 1.21
N HIS A 304 -11.11 -2.75 0.15
CA HIS A 304 -11.39 -1.97 -1.05
C HIS A 304 -12.58 -1.03 -0.83
N ARG A 305 -13.66 -1.53 -0.22
CA ARG A 305 -14.85 -0.72 0.08
C ARG A 305 -14.53 0.41 1.07
N GLY A 306 -13.88 0.09 2.19
CA GLY A 306 -13.54 1.07 3.23
C GLY A 306 -12.62 2.18 2.72
N LEU A 307 -11.67 1.84 1.83
CA LEU A 307 -10.83 2.83 1.17
C LEU A 307 -11.63 3.79 0.29
N LEU A 308 -12.53 3.28 -0.54
CA LEU A 308 -13.32 4.13 -1.43
C LEU A 308 -14.34 4.97 -0.65
N GLU A 309 -14.93 4.44 0.42
CA GLU A 309 -15.85 5.16 1.30
C GLU A 309 -15.16 6.29 2.08
N ASP A 310 -13.95 6.03 2.60
CA ASP A 310 -13.14 7.07 3.24
C ASP A 310 -12.78 8.17 2.25
N PHE A 311 -12.39 7.80 1.03
CA PHE A 311 -12.07 8.74 -0.03
C PHE A 311 -13.29 9.58 -0.45
N ALA A 312 -14.46 8.95 -0.63
CA ALA A 312 -15.71 9.64 -0.93
C ALA A 312 -16.10 10.61 0.19
N THR A 313 -16.00 10.16 1.44
CA THR A 313 -16.25 11.02 2.61
C THR A 313 -15.27 12.19 2.66
N ALA A 314 -13.98 11.95 2.40
CA ALA A 314 -12.96 12.99 2.35
C ALA A 314 -13.28 14.07 1.31
N VAL A 315 -13.67 13.65 0.09
CA VAL A 315 -14.10 14.56 -0.98
C VAL A 315 -15.31 15.38 -0.56
N ARG A 316 -16.33 14.74 0.02
CA ARG A 316 -17.59 15.41 0.37
C ARG A 316 -17.47 16.38 1.55
N THR A 317 -16.56 16.11 2.47
CA THR A 317 -16.41 16.88 3.71
C THR A 317 -15.21 17.83 3.71
N GLY A 318 -14.32 17.72 2.72
CA GLY A 318 -13.08 18.49 2.66
C GLY A 318 -12.04 18.09 3.71
N ARG A 319 -12.24 16.98 4.44
CA ARG A 319 -11.23 16.46 5.36
C ARG A 319 -10.11 15.74 4.59
N PRO A 320 -8.90 15.62 5.17
CA PRO A 320 -7.90 14.72 4.64
C PRO A 320 -8.40 13.25 4.61
N PRO A 321 -8.09 12.48 3.55
CA PRO A 321 -8.31 11.04 3.53
C PRO A 321 -7.34 10.38 4.52
N LYS A 322 -7.66 9.17 5.00
CA LYS A 322 -6.75 8.41 5.87
C LYS A 322 -5.45 7.97 5.17
N THR A 323 -5.42 8.05 3.83
CA THR A 323 -4.36 7.50 2.97
C THR A 323 -3.72 8.58 2.08
N THR A 324 -3.39 9.72 2.68
CA THR A 324 -2.89 10.93 1.98
C THR A 324 -1.64 10.67 1.13
N LEU A 325 -1.44 11.49 0.09
CA LEU A 325 -0.16 11.47 -0.65
C LEU A 325 1.05 11.83 0.23
N ALA A 326 0.89 12.60 1.31
CA ALA A 326 1.98 12.93 2.23
C ALA A 326 2.48 11.69 2.99
N GLN A 327 1.56 10.83 3.43
CA GLN A 327 1.88 9.54 4.05
C GLN A 327 2.55 8.60 3.04
N ALA A 328 2.00 8.52 1.82
CA ALA A 328 2.59 7.73 0.75
C ALA A 328 3.98 8.24 0.34
N LEU A 329 4.22 9.56 0.39
CA LEU A 329 5.54 10.15 0.16
C LEU A 329 6.55 9.68 1.21
N LEU A 330 6.19 9.67 2.50
CA LEU A 330 7.10 9.17 3.54
C LEU A 330 7.45 7.69 3.31
N VAL A 331 6.46 6.85 2.99
CA VAL A 331 6.69 5.45 2.63
C VAL A 331 7.65 5.34 1.44
N GLN A 332 7.41 6.13 0.39
CA GLN A 332 8.26 6.14 -0.80
C GLN A 332 9.68 6.63 -0.50
N GLN A 333 9.86 7.62 0.38
CA GLN A 333 11.19 8.10 0.78
C GLN A 333 11.97 7.02 1.54
N ILE A 334 11.29 6.22 2.38
CA ILE A 334 11.93 5.07 3.05
C ILE A 334 12.35 4.03 2.00
N THR A 335 11.48 3.68 1.05
CA THR A 335 11.82 2.67 0.03
C THR A 335 12.94 3.13 -0.90
N ASP A 336 12.94 4.40 -1.31
CA ASP A 336 14.00 4.99 -2.13
C ASP A 336 15.33 5.02 -1.36
N ALA A 337 15.32 5.34 -0.06
CA ALA A 337 16.49 5.28 0.80
C ALA A 337 17.01 3.84 0.96
N MET A 338 16.12 2.85 1.08
CA MET A 338 16.51 1.43 1.12
C MET A 338 17.18 1.00 -0.19
N TYR A 339 16.67 1.42 -1.34
CA TYR A 339 17.31 1.13 -2.63
C TYR A 339 18.67 1.82 -2.77
N ARG A 340 18.77 3.09 -2.40
CA ARG A 340 20.05 3.82 -2.43
C ARG A 340 21.07 3.17 -1.49
N SER A 341 20.65 2.76 -0.30
CA SER A 341 21.51 2.08 0.67
C SER A 341 21.99 0.73 0.13
N ALA A 342 21.10 -0.09 -0.42
CA ALA A 342 21.46 -1.37 -1.02
C ALA A 342 22.40 -1.23 -2.24
N GLN A 343 22.31 -0.13 -2.98
CA GLN A 343 23.19 0.15 -4.11
C GLN A 343 24.59 0.63 -3.67
N THR A 344 24.66 1.46 -2.63
CA THR A 344 25.90 2.12 -2.18
C THR A 344 26.65 1.34 -1.11
N GLY A 345 25.95 0.48 -0.36
CA GLY A 345 26.47 -0.17 0.84
C GLY A 345 26.54 0.76 2.06
N GLU A 346 26.02 1.97 1.96
CA GLU A 346 26.10 3.01 2.98
C GLU A 346 24.76 3.27 3.66
N ALA A 347 24.80 3.86 4.85
CA ALA A 347 23.61 4.38 5.50
C ALA A 347 23.12 5.66 4.80
N VAL A 348 21.82 5.76 4.54
CA VAL A 348 21.20 6.86 3.79
C VAL A 348 20.26 7.66 4.67
N GLU A 349 20.45 8.98 4.70
CA GLU A 349 19.51 9.91 5.34
C GLU A 349 18.27 10.11 4.45
N ILE A 350 17.08 9.91 5.00
CA ILE A 350 15.79 10.06 4.32
C ILE A 350 15.56 11.49 3.84
N SER A 351 16.14 12.48 4.53
CA SER A 351 16.12 13.89 4.12
C SER A 351 16.90 14.17 2.82
N SER A 352 17.77 13.24 2.39
CA SER A 352 18.53 13.33 1.13
C SER A 352 17.82 12.71 -0.08
N ILE A 353 16.63 12.14 0.13
CA ILE A 353 15.73 11.60 -0.90
C ILE A 353 14.76 12.68 -1.31
#